data_AF-A0A1I8ACL4-F1
#
_entry.id   AF-A0A1I8ACL4-F1
#
_cell.length_a   1.000
_cell.length_b   1.000
_cell.length_c   1.000
_cell.angle_alpha   90.00
_cell.angle_beta   90.00
_cell.angle_gamma   90.00
#
_symmetry.space_group_name_H-M   'P 1'
#
loop_
_entity.id
_entity.type
_entity.pdbx_description
1 polymer ?
#
loop_
_entity_poly.entity_id
_entity_poly.type
_entity_poly.pdbx_seq_one_letter_code
_entity_poly.pdbx_strand_id
1 'polypeptide(L)'
;MKTFVAKPLEVKRDWFVIDAKGKVLGRVASEVARRLRGKHKPEYTPHVDTGDYIIIINAADIAVTGNKAQDKKYYRHSNYPGGIYETNFQTMQERFPGRAIEKAVKGMLPKGPLGYAMAKKLKVMIGNWNYGTGRRKTSVARVFIKKGTGQIVVNGKPVDEYFARETGRMIVRQPLVLTNHVESFDIKINVHGGGESGQAGAARHGITRALIDYDATLKTELKQAGLVTRDARAVERKFMATHSDTRIKVGIVGGTGYTGVELLRLLSQHPQVELVAITSRKEDGVPVSDMYPNLRGHVDLKFSTPENANLEQCDVVFFATPHGVAMSQVERLLEAGVRVIDLAADFRLQDTDVFQKWYKMEHSCPDILSQSAYGLPELLRDKIAQAKVIGNPGCYPTTVLLGLAPLLEGGKALVDTQHLIADCKSGVSGAGKGASVPNLFAEASDNFKAYGVSGHRHHPEIVEQLQRLAGGPVGLTFVPHLVPMIRGMFSTIYARIKPEAMNTDFQALYEQRYAQETFVDVLPAGTLPETRSVRASNQLRISVQRPGNGDQLIILVVQDNLVKGASGQAVQNMNILFGLPEQTGLKHVAILP
;
A
#
# COMPACT_ATOMS: atom_id res chain seq x y z
N MET A 1 37.68 25.31 -28.21
CA MET A 1 36.20 25.39 -28.38
C MET A 1 35.55 24.83 -27.12
N LYS A 2 34.71 25.60 -26.42
CA LYS A 2 33.87 25.05 -25.34
C LYS A 2 32.81 24.15 -25.99
N THR A 3 32.75 22.88 -25.62
CA THR A 3 31.72 21.95 -26.10
C THR A 3 30.36 22.45 -25.64
N PHE A 4 29.47 22.75 -26.59
CA PHE A 4 28.11 23.17 -26.29
C PHE A 4 27.35 22.00 -25.62
N VAL A 5 26.72 22.26 -24.48
CA VAL A 5 25.89 21.30 -23.74
C VAL A 5 24.51 21.92 -23.57
N ALA A 6 23.49 21.29 -24.13
CA ALA A 6 22.12 21.79 -24.05
C ALA A 6 21.60 21.72 -22.61
N LYS A 7 21.02 22.82 -22.11
CA LYS A 7 20.32 22.83 -20.81
C LYS A 7 18.88 22.36 -21.00
N PRO A 8 18.33 21.47 -20.14
CA PRO A 8 16.99 20.91 -20.31
C PRO A 8 15.85 21.93 -20.50
N LEU A 9 15.97 23.10 -19.87
CA LEU A 9 14.98 24.19 -19.92
C LEU A 9 15.02 25.00 -21.23
N GLU A 10 16.13 24.95 -21.97
CA GLU A 10 16.34 25.74 -23.19
C GLU A 10 16.04 24.94 -24.48
N VAL A 11 15.79 23.63 -24.35
CA VAL A 11 15.50 22.73 -25.48
C VAL A 11 14.14 23.06 -26.09
N LYS A 12 14.15 23.54 -27.34
CA LYS A 12 12.93 23.71 -28.16
C LYS A 12 12.54 22.38 -28.80
N ARG A 13 11.26 22.01 -28.70
CA ARG A 13 10.71 20.75 -29.21
C ARG A 13 9.62 21.02 -30.22
N ASP A 14 9.71 20.35 -31.35
CA ASP A 14 8.76 20.49 -32.45
C ASP A 14 7.85 19.26 -32.53
N TRP A 15 6.77 19.39 -33.29
CA TRP A 15 5.90 18.27 -33.63
C TRP A 15 6.22 17.80 -35.04
N PHE A 16 6.40 16.49 -35.20
CA PHE A 16 6.69 15.88 -36.49
C PHE A 16 5.69 14.76 -36.80
N VAL A 17 4.96 14.90 -37.89
CA VAL A 17 3.99 13.91 -38.34
C VAL A 17 4.57 13.13 -39.52
N ILE A 18 4.49 11.80 -39.48
CA ILE A 18 4.96 10.93 -40.56
C ILE A 18 3.87 9.95 -40.97
N ASP A 19 3.52 9.99 -42.26
CA ASP A 19 2.66 8.98 -42.87
C ASP A 19 3.47 7.70 -43.16
N ALA A 20 3.05 6.58 -42.58
CA ALA A 20 3.68 5.27 -42.74
C ALA A 20 3.12 4.45 -43.91
N LYS A 21 2.06 4.92 -44.58
CA LYS A 21 1.41 4.18 -45.68
C LYS A 21 2.39 3.85 -46.80
N GLY A 22 2.55 2.55 -47.08
CA GLY A 22 3.44 2.03 -48.13
C GLY A 22 4.93 2.22 -47.87
N LYS A 23 5.34 2.80 -46.72
CA LYS A 23 6.75 3.03 -46.40
C LYS A 23 7.38 1.81 -45.76
N VAL A 24 8.68 1.64 -45.99
CA VAL A 24 9.45 0.52 -45.42
C VAL A 24 9.71 0.74 -43.93
N LEU A 25 9.29 -0.22 -43.09
CA LEU A 25 9.41 -0.23 -41.64
C LEU A 25 10.75 0.29 -41.10
N GLY A 26 11.85 -0.24 -41.64
CA GLY A 26 13.20 0.12 -41.19
C GLY A 26 13.52 1.60 -41.42
N ARG A 27 13.16 2.15 -42.58
CA ARG A 27 13.43 3.54 -42.94
C ARG A 27 12.66 4.50 -42.04
N VAL A 28 11.38 4.23 -41.83
CA VAL A 28 10.52 5.04 -40.95
C VAL A 28 11.04 4.97 -39.50
N ALA A 29 11.36 3.78 -39.01
CA ALA A 29 11.86 3.60 -37.65
C ALA A 29 13.18 4.34 -37.39
N SER A 30 14.12 4.30 -38.34
CA SER A 30 15.41 5.00 -38.24
C SER A 30 15.25 6.52 -38.19
N GLU A 31 14.38 7.08 -39.04
CA GLU A 31 14.14 8.53 -39.05
C GLU A 31 13.43 9.00 -37.77
N VAL A 32 12.42 8.26 -37.32
CA VAL A 32 11.71 8.51 -36.06
C VAL A 32 12.68 8.45 -34.88
N ALA A 33 13.53 7.42 -34.80
CA ALA A 33 14.51 7.29 -33.72
C ALA A 33 15.59 8.39 -33.77
N ARG A 34 15.98 8.86 -34.95
CA ARG A 34 16.90 10.00 -35.11
C ARG A 34 16.29 11.28 -34.52
N ARG A 35 15.01 11.54 -34.81
CA ARG A 35 14.29 12.71 -34.31
C ARG A 35 13.94 12.64 -32.82
N LEU A 36 13.50 11.48 -32.32
CA LEU A 36 13.26 11.27 -30.88
C LEU A 36 14.51 11.42 -30.02
N ARG A 37 15.70 11.16 -30.59
CA ARG A 37 16.97 11.39 -29.90
C ARG A 37 17.47 12.83 -29.99
N GLY A 38 16.87 13.67 -30.83
CA GLY A 38 17.36 15.02 -31.09
C GLY A 38 18.58 15.09 -32.03
N LYS A 39 19.06 13.96 -32.58
CA LYS A 39 20.26 13.88 -33.46
C LYS A 39 20.16 14.66 -34.78
N HIS A 40 19.00 15.23 -35.05
CA HIS A 40 18.76 16.08 -36.22
C HIS A 40 18.93 17.56 -35.91
N LYS A 41 19.05 17.93 -34.62
CA LYS A 41 19.24 19.30 -34.15
C LYS A 41 20.72 19.54 -33.85
N PRO A 42 21.24 20.76 -34.12
CA PRO A 42 22.64 21.12 -33.83
C PRO A 42 22.94 21.14 -32.33
N GLU A 43 21.93 21.33 -31.48
CA GLU A 43 22.00 21.30 -30.01
C GLU A 43 22.01 19.89 -29.40
N TYR A 44 22.10 18.82 -30.22
CA TYR A 44 22.06 17.45 -29.73
C TYR A 44 23.15 17.18 -28.68
N THR A 45 22.71 16.84 -27.48
CA THR A 45 23.57 16.44 -26.36
C THR A 45 23.21 15.02 -25.94
N PRO A 46 24.12 14.03 -25.99
CA PRO A 46 23.79 12.61 -25.81
C PRO A 46 23.08 12.24 -24.49
N HIS A 47 23.34 12.98 -23.41
CA HIS A 47 22.80 12.75 -22.07
C HIS A 47 21.60 13.65 -21.72
N VAL A 48 21.13 14.48 -22.65
CA VAL A 48 20.00 15.40 -22.45
C VAL A 48 18.90 15.09 -23.48
N ASP A 49 17.64 15.12 -23.05
CA ASP A 49 16.52 14.87 -23.95
C ASP A 49 16.22 16.08 -24.86
N THR A 50 16.87 16.10 -26.01
CA THR A 50 16.75 17.12 -27.08
C THR A 50 15.76 16.73 -28.19
N GLY A 51 15.01 15.64 -28.01
CA GLY A 51 14.14 15.10 -29.06
C GLY A 51 12.75 15.75 -29.17
N ASP A 52 12.14 15.55 -30.33
CA ASP A 52 10.81 16.09 -30.69
C ASP A 52 9.65 15.16 -30.32
N TYR A 53 8.42 15.69 -30.45
CA TYR A 53 7.19 14.91 -30.44
C TYR A 53 6.92 14.34 -31.83
N ILE A 54 6.64 13.03 -31.90
CA ILE A 54 6.45 12.35 -33.19
C ILE A 54 5.11 11.63 -33.22
N ILE A 55 4.34 11.89 -34.28
CA ILE A 55 3.09 11.20 -34.59
C ILE A 55 3.28 10.41 -35.88
N ILE A 56 3.08 9.09 -35.81
CA ILE A 56 3.06 8.21 -36.98
C ILE A 56 1.61 7.93 -37.34
N ILE A 57 1.19 8.22 -38.57
CA ILE A 57 -0.15 7.92 -39.07
C ILE A 57 -0.11 6.73 -40.04
N ASN A 58 -1.25 6.06 -40.24
CA ASN A 58 -1.38 4.88 -41.12
C ASN A 58 -0.38 3.75 -40.83
N ALA A 59 -0.04 3.54 -39.55
CA ALA A 59 0.94 2.51 -39.15
C ALA A 59 0.51 1.06 -39.46
N ALA A 60 -0.78 0.85 -39.79
CA ALA A 60 -1.31 -0.41 -40.32
C ALA A 60 -0.67 -0.80 -41.66
N ASP A 61 -0.43 0.20 -42.52
CA ASP A 61 -0.07 0.03 -43.93
C ASP A 61 1.46 0.07 -44.15
N ILE A 62 2.23 -0.20 -43.09
CA ILE A 62 3.69 -0.16 -43.15
C ILE A 62 4.24 -1.44 -43.80
N ALA A 63 5.11 -1.27 -44.78
CA ALA A 63 5.63 -2.37 -45.58
C ALA A 63 6.95 -2.93 -45.00
N VAL A 64 7.22 -4.20 -45.27
CA VAL A 64 8.53 -4.84 -45.09
C VAL A 64 9.02 -5.38 -46.43
N THR A 65 10.32 -5.38 -46.66
CA THR A 65 10.90 -5.81 -47.94
C THR A 65 11.15 -7.31 -47.99
N GLY A 66 10.95 -7.92 -49.17
CA GLY A 66 11.15 -9.36 -49.41
C GLY A 66 10.24 -10.25 -48.55
N ASN A 67 10.71 -11.45 -48.22
CA ASN A 67 9.96 -12.46 -47.45
C ASN A 67 9.85 -12.15 -45.94
N LYS A 68 10.29 -10.96 -45.52
CA LYS A 68 10.28 -10.53 -44.10
C LYS A 68 8.89 -10.47 -43.47
N ALA A 69 7.83 -10.49 -44.27
CA ALA A 69 6.46 -10.61 -43.74
C ALA A 69 6.28 -11.92 -42.95
N GLN A 70 6.86 -13.02 -43.43
CA GLN A 70 6.76 -14.36 -42.84
C GLN A 70 8.01 -14.73 -42.04
N ASP A 71 9.20 -14.33 -42.50
CA ASP A 71 10.47 -14.75 -41.90
C ASP A 71 10.85 -13.95 -40.65
N LYS A 72 10.39 -12.69 -40.55
CA LYS A 72 10.78 -11.82 -39.43
C LYS A 72 10.06 -12.24 -38.15
N LYS A 73 10.76 -13.03 -37.35
CA LYS A 73 10.31 -13.51 -36.03
C LYS A 73 10.51 -12.45 -34.95
N TYR A 74 9.50 -12.31 -34.09
CA TYR A 74 9.50 -11.47 -32.92
C TYR A 74 9.29 -12.30 -31.66
N TYR A 75 10.21 -12.16 -30.71
CA TYR A 75 10.17 -12.90 -29.47
C TYR A 75 9.59 -12.05 -28.33
N ARG A 76 8.94 -12.72 -27.38
CA ARG A 76 8.66 -12.20 -26.03
C ARG A 76 8.84 -13.33 -25.03
N HIS A 77 9.56 -13.06 -23.95
CA HIS A 77 9.71 -14.01 -22.86
C HIS A 77 8.84 -13.61 -21.66
N SER A 78 8.25 -14.58 -20.96
CA SER A 78 7.49 -14.35 -19.72
C SER A 78 8.36 -14.35 -18.45
N ASN A 79 9.66 -14.64 -18.56
CA ASN A 79 10.61 -14.88 -17.46
C ASN A 79 10.39 -16.19 -16.67
N TYR A 80 9.59 -17.11 -17.22
CA TYR A 80 9.45 -18.47 -16.71
C TYR A 80 10.04 -19.48 -17.71
N PRO A 81 10.55 -20.64 -17.25
CA PRO A 81 10.98 -21.72 -18.13
C PRO A 81 9.88 -22.09 -19.14
N GLY A 82 10.21 -22.21 -20.43
CA GLY A 82 9.24 -22.45 -21.52
C GLY A 82 8.42 -21.23 -21.94
N GLY A 83 8.71 -20.04 -21.40
CA GLY A 83 7.94 -18.82 -21.59
C GLY A 83 8.19 -18.03 -22.89
N ILE A 84 8.85 -18.63 -23.89
CA ILE A 84 9.18 -17.96 -25.16
C ILE A 84 7.95 -18.00 -26.06
N TYR A 85 7.44 -16.81 -26.40
CA TYR A 85 6.42 -16.63 -27.43
C TYR A 85 7.08 -16.08 -28.69
N GLU A 86 6.82 -16.72 -29.82
CA GLU A 86 7.27 -16.32 -31.15
C GLU A 86 6.07 -15.91 -32.02
N THR A 87 6.23 -14.89 -32.85
CA THR A 87 5.25 -14.48 -33.88
C THR A 87 5.97 -13.83 -35.06
N ASN A 88 5.43 -13.94 -36.28
CA ASN A 88 6.01 -13.27 -37.46
C ASN A 88 5.44 -11.85 -37.66
N PHE A 89 5.96 -11.10 -38.63
CA PHE A 89 5.50 -9.74 -38.92
C PHE A 89 4.03 -9.70 -39.34
N GLN A 90 3.60 -10.60 -40.23
CA GLN A 90 2.23 -10.66 -40.73
C GLN A 90 1.22 -10.86 -39.60
N THR A 91 1.38 -11.91 -38.80
CA THR A 91 0.52 -12.20 -37.65
C THR A 91 0.60 -11.09 -36.59
N MET A 92 1.77 -10.47 -36.40
CA MET A 92 1.90 -9.31 -35.52
C MET A 92 1.08 -8.13 -36.02
N GLN A 93 1.11 -7.84 -37.32
CA GLN A 93 0.43 -6.70 -37.92
C GLN A 93 -1.09 -6.91 -37.95
N GLU A 94 -1.56 -8.14 -38.19
CA GLU A 94 -2.98 -8.51 -38.11
C GLU A 94 -3.54 -8.39 -36.68
N ARG A 95 -2.77 -8.84 -35.68
CA ARG A 95 -3.19 -8.82 -34.25
C ARG A 95 -2.97 -7.46 -33.58
N PHE A 96 -1.89 -6.77 -33.93
CA PHE A 96 -1.43 -5.51 -33.34
C PHE A 96 -0.86 -4.57 -34.40
N PRO A 97 -1.71 -3.93 -35.22
CA PRO A 97 -1.25 -2.99 -36.24
C PRO A 97 -0.36 -1.89 -35.61
N GLY A 98 0.73 -1.52 -36.26
CA GLY A 98 1.67 -0.49 -35.78
C GLY A 98 2.65 -0.94 -34.68
N ARG A 99 2.45 -2.10 -34.04
CA ARG A 99 3.37 -2.58 -32.99
C ARG A 99 4.77 -2.90 -33.52
N ALA A 100 4.86 -3.29 -34.80
CA ALA A 100 6.12 -3.55 -35.44
C ALA A 100 7.01 -2.29 -35.50
N ILE A 101 6.43 -1.11 -35.78
CA ILE A 101 7.18 0.15 -35.79
C ILE A 101 7.52 0.64 -34.40
N GLU A 102 6.62 0.52 -33.42
CA GLU A 102 6.95 0.83 -32.02
C GLU A 102 8.16 0.01 -31.52
N LYS A 103 8.16 -1.30 -31.79
CA LYS A 103 9.27 -2.19 -31.43
C LYS A 103 10.56 -1.80 -32.12
N ALA A 104 10.50 -1.47 -33.42
CA ALA A 104 11.66 -1.05 -34.18
C ALA A 104 12.27 0.26 -33.64
N VAL A 105 11.43 1.27 -33.42
CA VAL A 105 11.87 2.57 -32.87
C VAL A 105 12.43 2.41 -31.46
N LYS A 106 11.72 1.71 -30.57
CA LYS A 106 12.19 1.45 -29.19
C LYS A 106 13.48 0.64 -29.17
N GLY A 107 13.68 -0.23 -30.17
CA GLY A 107 14.93 -0.95 -30.41
C GLY A 107 16.12 0.00 -30.57
N MET A 108 15.92 1.12 -31.26
CA MET A 108 16.94 2.11 -31.62
C MET A 108 17.17 3.24 -30.60
N LEU A 109 16.39 3.27 -29.50
CA LEU A 109 16.55 4.22 -28.39
C LEU A 109 17.46 3.66 -27.27
N PRO A 110 18.14 4.53 -26.49
CA PRO A 110 18.95 4.14 -25.35
C PRO A 110 18.18 3.26 -24.35
N LYS A 111 18.85 2.27 -23.74
CA LYS A 111 18.25 1.39 -22.73
C LYS A 111 18.47 2.00 -21.35
N GLY A 112 17.56 2.89 -20.94
CA GLY A 112 17.63 3.58 -19.64
C GLY A 112 16.49 4.59 -19.46
N PRO A 113 16.49 5.36 -18.35
CA PRO A 113 15.45 6.36 -18.06
C PRO A 113 15.27 7.39 -19.19
N LEU A 114 16.38 7.85 -19.78
CA LEU A 114 16.38 8.81 -20.88
C LEU A 114 15.66 8.26 -22.13
N GLY A 115 15.94 7.03 -22.53
CA GLY A 115 15.27 6.39 -23.66
C GLY A 115 13.78 6.13 -23.41
N TYR A 116 13.39 5.88 -22.16
CA TYR A 116 11.98 5.78 -21.77
C TYR A 116 11.25 7.12 -21.88
N ALA A 117 11.88 8.22 -21.46
CA ALA A 117 11.36 9.57 -21.63
C ALA A 117 11.18 9.91 -23.12
N MET A 118 12.18 9.62 -23.96
CA MET A 118 12.11 9.78 -25.41
C MET A 118 10.95 8.99 -26.03
N ALA A 119 10.78 7.72 -25.63
CA ALA A 119 9.74 6.85 -26.17
C ALA A 119 8.31 7.34 -25.86
N LYS A 120 8.10 8.08 -24.74
CA LYS A 120 6.77 8.65 -24.41
C LYS A 120 6.31 9.71 -25.39
N LYS A 121 7.22 10.33 -26.15
CA LYS A 121 6.93 11.36 -27.14
C LYS A 121 6.52 10.80 -28.50
N LEU A 122 6.55 9.47 -28.66
CA LEU A 122 6.06 8.77 -29.85
C LEU A 122 4.57 8.44 -29.70
N LYS A 123 3.79 8.81 -30.71
CA LYS A 123 2.40 8.39 -30.90
C LYS A 123 2.27 7.64 -32.21
N VAL A 124 1.61 6.50 -32.21
CA VAL A 124 1.40 5.66 -33.39
C VAL A 124 -0.10 5.47 -33.58
N MET A 125 -0.60 6.01 -34.69
CA MET A 125 -1.99 5.96 -35.11
C MET A 125 -2.19 4.90 -36.19
N ILE A 126 -3.27 4.13 -36.07
CA ILE A 126 -3.61 3.01 -36.93
C ILE A 126 -4.81 3.44 -37.78
N GLY A 127 -4.58 4.21 -38.84
CA GLY A 127 -5.67 4.80 -39.64
C GLY A 127 -6.63 5.65 -38.78
N ASN A 128 -7.94 5.57 -39.04
CA ASN A 128 -8.99 6.26 -38.27
C ASN A 128 -9.41 5.51 -36.98
N TRP A 129 -8.59 4.57 -36.49
CA TRP A 129 -8.90 3.79 -35.30
C TRP A 129 -8.27 4.39 -34.05
N ASN A 130 -9.09 4.62 -33.03
CA ASN A 130 -8.63 4.96 -31.68
C ASN A 130 -8.40 3.69 -30.89
N TYR A 131 -7.43 3.72 -29.99
CA TYR A 131 -6.89 2.51 -29.40
C TYR A 131 -6.91 2.54 -27.87
N GLY A 132 -7.41 1.45 -27.30
CA GLY A 132 -7.49 1.27 -25.86
C GLY A 132 -6.99 -0.10 -25.42
N THR A 133 -6.31 -0.15 -24.28
CA THR A 133 -5.89 -1.41 -23.66
C THR A 133 -6.51 -1.56 -22.31
N GLY A 134 -7.35 -2.59 -22.15
CA GLY A 134 -7.89 -2.97 -20.86
C GLY A 134 -7.21 -4.22 -20.31
N ARG A 135 -7.14 -4.28 -18.99
CA ARG A 135 -6.63 -5.43 -18.24
C ARG A 135 -7.53 -5.66 -17.04
N ARG A 136 -7.78 -6.92 -16.71
CA ARG A 136 -8.52 -7.37 -15.53
C ARG A 136 -8.06 -8.78 -15.16
N LYS A 137 -7.59 -9.00 -13.93
CA LYS A 137 -6.91 -10.25 -13.53
C LYS A 137 -5.83 -10.63 -14.55
N THR A 138 -5.85 -11.86 -15.07
CA THR A 138 -4.96 -12.35 -16.14
C THR A 138 -5.45 -12.01 -17.56
N SER A 139 -6.65 -11.42 -17.69
CA SER A 139 -7.26 -11.06 -18.97
C SER A 139 -6.73 -9.74 -19.51
N VAL A 140 -6.36 -9.72 -20.79
CA VAL A 140 -5.89 -8.53 -21.49
C VAL A 140 -6.70 -8.36 -22.77
N ALA A 141 -7.38 -7.22 -22.88
CA ALA A 141 -8.14 -6.84 -24.07
C ALA A 141 -7.47 -5.65 -24.76
N ARG A 142 -7.32 -5.76 -26.08
CA ARG A 142 -6.91 -4.67 -26.96
C ARG A 142 -8.11 -4.30 -27.81
N VAL A 143 -8.49 -3.04 -27.72
CA VAL A 143 -9.73 -2.52 -28.30
C VAL A 143 -9.37 -1.45 -29.30
N PHE A 144 -9.96 -1.55 -30.47
CA PHE A 144 -9.88 -0.57 -31.54
C PHE A 144 -11.28 -0.09 -31.83
N ILE A 145 -11.50 1.22 -31.86
CA ILE A 145 -12.79 1.83 -32.23
C ILE A 145 -12.63 2.74 -33.45
N LYS A 146 -13.58 2.70 -34.38
CA LYS A 146 -13.73 3.68 -35.47
C LYS A 146 -15.20 4.09 -35.54
N LYS A 147 -15.51 5.27 -36.07
CA LYS A 147 -16.91 5.62 -36.36
C LYS A 147 -17.52 4.59 -37.31
N GLY A 148 -18.73 4.14 -37.02
CA GLY A 148 -19.35 3.02 -37.72
C GLY A 148 -20.80 2.80 -37.31
N THR A 149 -21.31 1.59 -37.52
CA THR A 149 -22.73 1.23 -37.36
C THR A 149 -23.02 0.50 -36.03
N GLY A 150 -22.08 0.53 -35.08
CA GLY A 150 -22.25 -0.14 -33.78
C GLY A 150 -21.79 -1.60 -33.73
N GLN A 151 -21.10 -2.12 -34.76
CA GLN A 151 -20.71 -3.54 -34.76
C GLN A 151 -19.57 -3.82 -33.78
N ILE A 152 -19.78 -4.75 -32.85
CA ILE A 152 -18.75 -5.19 -31.89
C ILE A 152 -18.32 -6.63 -32.22
N VAL A 153 -17.04 -6.79 -32.58
CA VAL A 153 -16.42 -8.08 -32.92
C VAL A 153 -15.34 -8.41 -31.90
N VAL A 154 -15.43 -9.57 -31.26
CA VAL A 154 -14.51 -10.08 -30.25
C VAL A 154 -13.80 -11.33 -30.79
N ASN A 155 -12.48 -11.28 -30.95
CA ASN A 155 -11.66 -12.36 -31.50
C ASN A 155 -12.21 -12.95 -32.82
N GLY A 156 -12.82 -12.10 -33.67
CA GLY A 156 -13.39 -12.49 -34.96
C GLY A 156 -14.85 -12.95 -34.93
N LYS A 157 -15.48 -13.01 -33.75
CA LYS A 157 -16.90 -13.37 -33.60
C LYS A 157 -17.74 -12.17 -33.16
N PRO A 158 -19.03 -12.07 -33.51
CA PRO A 158 -19.93 -11.07 -32.93
C PRO A 158 -19.95 -11.13 -31.40
N VAL A 159 -20.08 -9.99 -30.73
CA VAL A 159 -20.07 -9.90 -29.26
C VAL A 159 -21.10 -10.82 -28.60
N ASP A 160 -22.26 -10.99 -29.23
CA ASP A 160 -23.36 -11.82 -28.72
C ASP A 160 -23.10 -13.33 -28.89
N GLU A 161 -22.22 -13.72 -29.81
CA GLU A 161 -21.76 -15.11 -29.97
C GLU A 161 -20.57 -15.40 -29.04
N TYR A 162 -19.70 -14.42 -28.78
CA TYR A 162 -18.50 -14.61 -27.96
C TYR A 162 -18.80 -14.63 -26.46
N PHE A 163 -19.67 -13.73 -25.98
CA PHE A 163 -20.09 -13.67 -24.57
C PHE A 163 -21.47 -14.31 -24.41
N ALA A 164 -21.48 -15.59 -24.03
CA ALA A 164 -22.70 -16.37 -23.84
C ALA A 164 -23.64 -15.73 -22.81
N ARG A 165 -23.08 -15.21 -21.71
CA ARG A 165 -23.88 -14.60 -20.64
C ARG A 165 -24.24 -13.16 -20.97
N GLU A 166 -25.50 -12.81 -20.74
CA GLU A 166 -25.99 -11.43 -20.90
C GLU A 166 -25.20 -10.42 -20.06
N THR A 167 -24.81 -10.81 -18.84
CA THR A 167 -23.94 -10.01 -17.97
C THR A 167 -22.61 -9.64 -18.63
N GLY A 168 -22.01 -10.55 -19.40
CA GLY A 168 -20.77 -10.28 -20.14
C GLY A 168 -20.97 -9.23 -21.24
N ARG A 169 -22.07 -9.34 -21.98
CA ARG A 169 -22.47 -8.39 -23.04
C ARG A 169 -22.74 -7.00 -22.46
N MET A 170 -23.47 -6.92 -21.35
CA MET A 170 -23.75 -5.66 -20.64
C MET A 170 -22.47 -4.97 -20.17
N ILE A 171 -21.53 -5.73 -19.59
CA ILE A 171 -20.25 -5.19 -19.11
C ILE A 171 -19.44 -4.56 -20.26
N VAL A 172 -19.40 -5.20 -21.43
CA VAL A 172 -18.68 -4.69 -22.61
C VAL A 172 -19.35 -3.43 -23.17
N ARG A 173 -20.69 -3.40 -23.22
CA ARG A 173 -21.46 -2.25 -23.74
C ARG A 173 -21.54 -1.08 -22.77
N GLN A 174 -21.28 -1.29 -21.47
CA GLN A 174 -21.41 -0.29 -20.40
C GLN A 174 -20.78 1.09 -20.72
N PRO A 175 -19.53 1.21 -21.22
CA PRO A 175 -18.94 2.52 -21.50
C PRO A 175 -19.62 3.26 -22.67
N LEU A 176 -20.19 2.53 -23.62
CA LEU A 176 -20.87 3.08 -24.79
C LEU A 176 -22.28 3.56 -24.42
N VAL A 177 -22.97 2.80 -23.56
CA VAL A 177 -24.28 3.19 -23.04
C VAL A 177 -24.16 4.48 -22.22
N LEU A 178 -23.15 4.55 -21.34
CA LEU A 178 -22.93 5.72 -20.51
C LEU A 178 -22.66 6.99 -21.34
N THR A 179 -21.91 6.86 -22.43
CA THR A 179 -21.51 7.99 -23.28
C THR A 179 -22.45 8.22 -24.47
N ASN A 180 -23.61 7.56 -24.51
CA ASN A 180 -24.59 7.63 -25.62
C ASN A 180 -23.99 7.30 -27.01
N HIS A 181 -23.08 6.33 -27.06
CA HIS A 181 -22.31 5.96 -28.25
C HIS A 181 -22.48 4.50 -28.70
N VAL A 182 -23.59 3.85 -28.33
CA VAL A 182 -23.84 2.43 -28.61
C VAL A 182 -23.77 2.11 -30.11
N GLU A 183 -24.34 2.96 -30.96
CA GLU A 183 -24.40 2.75 -32.41
C GLU A 183 -23.40 3.62 -33.19
N SER A 184 -22.56 4.39 -32.49
CA SER A 184 -21.66 5.36 -33.13
C SER A 184 -20.34 4.75 -33.60
N PHE A 185 -19.96 3.57 -33.09
CA PHE A 185 -18.63 3.01 -33.31
C PHE A 185 -18.67 1.52 -33.69
N ASP A 186 -17.87 1.14 -34.68
CA ASP A 186 -17.47 -0.24 -34.87
C ASP A 186 -16.26 -0.55 -33.99
N ILE A 187 -16.33 -1.65 -33.25
CA ILE A 187 -15.36 -2.01 -32.23
C ILE A 187 -14.77 -3.38 -32.51
N LYS A 188 -13.45 -3.45 -32.62
CA LYS A 188 -12.70 -4.71 -32.72
C LYS A 188 -11.96 -4.97 -31.42
N ILE A 189 -12.22 -6.13 -30.80
CA ILE A 189 -11.67 -6.52 -29.51
C ILE A 189 -10.84 -7.79 -29.68
N ASN A 190 -9.54 -7.70 -29.42
CA ASN A 190 -8.66 -8.85 -29.31
C ASN A 190 -8.40 -9.13 -27.83
N VAL A 191 -8.99 -10.18 -27.27
CA VAL A 191 -8.94 -10.50 -25.84
C VAL A 191 -8.38 -11.90 -25.59
N HIS A 192 -7.56 -12.04 -24.55
CA HIS A 192 -6.99 -13.33 -24.16
C HIS A 192 -6.73 -13.37 -22.65
N GLY A 193 -6.61 -14.57 -22.10
CA GLY A 193 -6.34 -14.82 -20.68
C GLY A 193 -7.59 -14.73 -19.80
N GLY A 194 -7.61 -15.51 -18.72
CA GLY A 194 -8.71 -15.58 -17.75
C GLY A 194 -10.03 -16.11 -18.33
N GLY A 195 -11.06 -16.21 -17.49
CA GLY A 195 -12.40 -16.63 -17.90
C GLY A 195 -13.26 -15.50 -18.49
N GLU A 196 -14.44 -15.85 -18.99
CA GLU A 196 -15.38 -14.96 -19.70
C GLU A 196 -15.63 -13.62 -18.97
N SER A 197 -15.93 -13.65 -17.67
CA SER A 197 -16.12 -12.44 -16.86
C SER A 197 -14.87 -11.56 -16.79
N GLY A 198 -13.68 -12.18 -16.70
CA GLY A 198 -12.40 -11.46 -16.72
C GLY A 198 -12.18 -10.76 -18.06
N GLN A 199 -12.46 -11.46 -19.16
CA GLN A 199 -12.34 -10.96 -20.51
C GLN A 199 -13.32 -9.81 -20.79
N ALA A 200 -14.58 -9.92 -20.37
CA ALA A 200 -15.58 -8.86 -20.49
C ALA A 200 -15.13 -7.58 -19.77
N GLY A 201 -14.65 -7.70 -18.52
CA GLY A 201 -14.16 -6.55 -17.77
C GLY A 201 -12.85 -5.96 -18.31
N ALA A 202 -11.97 -6.77 -18.89
CA ALA A 202 -10.81 -6.27 -19.63
C ALA A 202 -11.25 -5.52 -20.89
N ALA A 203 -12.23 -6.04 -21.65
CA ALA A 203 -12.78 -5.38 -22.83
C ALA A 203 -13.41 -4.02 -22.48
N ARG A 204 -14.21 -3.95 -21.40
CA ARG A 204 -14.75 -2.70 -20.87
C ARG A 204 -13.68 -1.63 -20.64
N HIS A 205 -12.62 -1.96 -19.90
CA HIS A 205 -11.50 -1.02 -19.66
C HIS A 205 -10.78 -0.61 -20.95
N GLY A 206 -10.74 -1.49 -21.95
CA GLY A 206 -10.18 -1.20 -23.25
C GLY A 206 -11.04 -0.19 -24.01
N ILE A 207 -12.35 -0.39 -24.06
CA ILE A 207 -13.32 0.51 -24.71
C ILE A 207 -13.27 1.89 -24.06
N THR A 208 -13.31 1.97 -22.72
CA THR A 208 -13.21 3.25 -21.99
C THR A 208 -11.97 4.05 -22.39
N ARG A 209 -10.81 3.39 -22.53
CA ARG A 209 -9.58 4.08 -22.93
C ARG A 209 -9.59 4.50 -24.39
N ALA A 210 -10.17 3.69 -25.27
CA ALA A 210 -10.30 4.02 -26.68
C ALA A 210 -11.25 5.22 -26.89
N LEU A 211 -12.32 5.32 -26.10
CA LEU A 211 -13.24 6.47 -26.10
C LEU A 211 -12.56 7.75 -25.61
N ILE A 212 -11.75 7.68 -24.55
CA ILE A 212 -10.97 8.83 -24.06
C ILE A 212 -9.91 9.28 -25.07
N ASP A 213 -9.34 8.33 -25.81
CA ASP A 213 -8.38 8.62 -26.88
C ASP A 213 -9.08 9.31 -28.07
N TYR A 214 -10.33 8.95 -28.36
CA TYR A 214 -11.17 9.59 -29.36
C TYR A 214 -11.63 11.01 -28.94
N ASP A 215 -12.12 11.15 -27.71
CA ASP A 215 -12.57 12.42 -27.14
C ASP A 215 -12.17 12.52 -25.66
N ALA A 216 -11.23 13.44 -25.40
CA ALA A 216 -10.70 13.66 -24.06
C ALA A 216 -11.73 14.21 -23.07
N THR A 217 -12.82 14.82 -23.54
CA THR A 217 -13.88 15.39 -22.67
C THR A 217 -14.67 14.30 -21.95
N LEU A 218 -14.83 13.12 -22.57
CA LEU A 218 -15.50 11.95 -22.01
C LEU A 218 -14.81 11.39 -20.76
N LYS A 219 -13.56 11.78 -20.51
CA LYS A 219 -12.77 11.29 -19.37
C LYS A 219 -13.43 11.61 -18.03
N THR A 220 -14.06 12.77 -17.87
CA THR A 220 -14.64 13.19 -16.59
C THR A 220 -15.84 12.32 -16.23
N GLU A 221 -16.76 12.13 -17.17
CA GLU A 221 -17.96 11.28 -17.03
C GLU A 221 -17.59 9.81 -16.80
N LEU A 222 -16.69 9.26 -17.63
CA LEU A 222 -16.21 7.88 -17.47
C LEU A 222 -15.46 7.66 -16.14
N LYS A 223 -14.81 8.71 -15.60
CA LYS A 223 -14.11 8.64 -14.31
C LYS A 223 -15.11 8.64 -13.14
N GLN A 224 -16.15 9.47 -13.18
CA GLN A 224 -17.21 9.49 -12.17
C GLN A 224 -17.95 8.15 -12.09
N ALA A 225 -18.19 7.50 -13.24
CA ALA A 225 -18.77 6.17 -13.31
C ALA A 225 -17.81 5.01 -12.91
N GLY A 226 -16.59 5.32 -12.46
CA GLY A 226 -15.63 4.32 -12.01
C GLY A 226 -15.06 3.42 -13.11
N LEU A 227 -15.11 3.83 -14.39
CA LEU A 227 -14.66 3.04 -15.53
C LEU A 227 -13.19 3.29 -15.93
N VAL A 228 -12.64 4.44 -15.51
CA VAL A 228 -11.26 4.87 -15.80
C VAL A 228 -10.25 4.30 -14.81
N THR A 229 -10.72 3.90 -13.62
CA THR A 229 -9.89 3.25 -12.61
C THR A 229 -9.47 1.87 -13.11
N ARG A 230 -8.20 1.51 -12.89
CA ARG A 230 -7.77 0.12 -13.07
C ARG A 230 -8.45 -0.72 -11.98
N ASP A 231 -8.71 -1.99 -12.25
CA ASP A 231 -9.04 -2.98 -11.21
C ASP A 231 -8.10 -2.73 -10.02
N ALA A 232 -8.66 -2.38 -8.86
CA ALA A 232 -7.91 -1.91 -7.69
C ALA A 232 -6.94 -2.98 -7.16
N ARG A 233 -7.07 -4.21 -7.64
CA ARG A 233 -6.07 -5.26 -7.50
C ARG A 233 -4.82 -4.93 -8.32
N ALA A 234 -3.92 -4.16 -7.72
CA ALA A 234 -2.54 -4.12 -8.15
C ALA A 234 -2.01 -5.56 -8.16
N VAL A 235 -1.59 -6.05 -9.33
CA VAL A 235 -0.57 -7.09 -9.34
C VAL A 235 0.60 -6.49 -8.59
N GLU A 236 0.96 -7.06 -7.44
CA GLU A 236 2.24 -6.81 -6.78
C GLU A 236 3.28 -6.79 -7.89
N ARG A 237 3.74 -5.61 -8.26
CA ARG A 237 4.93 -5.53 -9.09
C ARG A 237 5.99 -6.13 -8.19
N LYS A 238 6.56 -7.27 -8.59
CA LYS A 238 7.89 -7.67 -8.13
C LYS A 238 8.74 -6.42 -8.26
N PHE A 239 8.94 -5.76 -7.12
CA PHE A 239 9.84 -4.65 -7.00
C PHE A 239 11.19 -5.32 -7.22
N MET A 240 11.74 -5.19 -8.43
CA MET A 240 13.19 -5.26 -8.53
C MET A 240 13.63 -4.10 -7.67
N ALA A 241 14.14 -4.40 -6.49
CA ALA A 241 14.75 -3.44 -5.59
C ALA A 241 15.69 -2.57 -6.42
N THR A 242 15.23 -1.37 -6.74
CA THR A 242 16.15 -0.27 -6.98
C THR A 242 16.83 -0.11 -5.64
N HIS A 243 18.00 -0.72 -5.51
CA HIS A 243 18.89 -0.49 -4.38
C HIS A 243 19.20 1.01 -4.41
N SER A 244 18.43 1.76 -3.63
CA SER A 244 18.98 2.94 -2.98
C SER A 244 20.07 2.39 -2.08
N ASP A 245 21.33 2.66 -2.42
CA ASP A 245 22.51 2.20 -1.67
C ASP A 245 22.56 2.71 -0.21
N THR A 246 21.63 3.57 0.20
CA THR A 246 21.54 4.07 1.58
C THR A 246 20.44 3.35 2.36
N ARG A 247 20.86 2.60 3.39
CA ARG A 247 19.97 2.06 4.45
C ARG A 247 19.40 3.21 5.28
N ILE A 248 18.19 3.01 5.81
CA ILE A 248 17.51 3.96 6.71
C ILE A 248 18.23 3.89 8.06
N LYS A 249 18.77 5.02 8.50
CA LYS A 249 19.46 5.17 9.78
C LYS A 249 18.45 5.32 10.91
N VAL A 250 18.52 4.40 11.87
CA VAL A 250 17.56 4.33 12.98
C VAL A 250 18.26 4.59 14.30
N GLY A 251 17.69 5.51 15.09
CA GLY A 251 18.00 5.71 16.50
C GLY A 251 16.88 5.19 17.41
N ILE A 252 17.23 4.66 18.57
CA ILE A 252 16.26 4.20 19.59
C ILE A 252 16.57 4.88 20.92
N VAL A 253 15.62 5.66 21.43
CA VAL A 253 15.70 6.26 22.77
C VAL A 253 14.96 5.38 23.76
N GLY A 254 15.60 4.98 24.86
CA GLY A 254 14.99 4.11 25.88
C GLY A 254 15.06 2.62 25.55
N GLY A 255 16.22 2.14 25.07
CA GLY A 255 16.38 0.77 24.57
C GLY A 255 16.33 -0.36 25.60
N THR A 256 16.29 -0.05 26.90
CA THR A 256 16.35 -1.03 28.01
C THR A 256 14.98 -1.56 28.47
N GLY A 257 13.89 -1.08 27.87
CA GLY A 257 12.55 -1.62 28.07
C GLY A 257 12.25 -2.83 27.17
N TYR A 258 11.11 -3.48 27.38
CA TYR A 258 10.68 -4.60 26.52
C TYR A 258 10.36 -4.17 25.09
N THR A 259 9.77 -2.98 24.89
CA THR A 259 9.52 -2.44 23.54
C THR A 259 10.81 -2.05 22.83
N GLY A 260 11.78 -1.49 23.56
CA GLY A 260 13.11 -1.15 23.03
C GLY A 260 13.88 -2.37 22.52
N VAL A 261 13.97 -3.44 23.32
CA VAL A 261 14.60 -4.69 22.85
C VAL A 261 13.81 -5.35 21.72
N GLU A 262 12.48 -5.24 21.71
CA GLU A 262 11.68 -5.78 20.61
C GLU A 262 11.92 -5.01 19.30
N LEU A 263 12.08 -3.68 19.35
CA LEU A 263 12.51 -2.89 18.20
C LEU A 263 13.86 -3.35 17.68
N LEU A 264 14.85 -3.52 18.56
CA LEU A 264 16.18 -4.05 18.18
C LEU A 264 16.09 -5.43 17.52
N ARG A 265 15.27 -6.33 18.09
CA ARG A 265 15.06 -7.68 17.56
C ARG A 265 14.51 -7.65 16.13
N LEU A 266 13.55 -6.76 15.84
CA LEU A 266 12.94 -6.63 14.53
C LEU A 266 13.85 -5.89 13.54
N LEU A 267 14.42 -4.77 13.94
CA LEU A 267 15.23 -3.90 13.09
C LEU A 267 16.59 -4.52 12.73
N SER A 268 17.18 -5.34 13.60
CA SER A 268 18.42 -6.08 13.30
C SER A 268 18.29 -7.06 12.13
N GLN A 269 17.06 -7.47 11.79
CA GLN A 269 16.77 -8.33 10.64
C GLN A 269 16.14 -7.57 9.46
N HIS A 270 15.96 -6.26 9.60
CA HIS A 270 15.31 -5.45 8.58
C HIS A 270 16.29 -5.09 7.46
N PRO A 271 16.07 -5.51 6.20
CA PRO A 271 17.08 -5.46 5.14
C PRO A 271 17.44 -4.04 4.68
N GLN A 272 16.63 -3.04 5.03
CA GLN A 272 16.83 -1.65 4.63
C GLN A 272 17.12 -0.72 5.81
N VAL A 273 17.46 -1.27 6.99
CA VAL A 273 17.75 -0.48 8.19
C VAL A 273 19.21 -0.63 8.60
N GLU A 274 19.77 0.45 9.11
CA GLU A 274 21.01 0.52 9.85
C GLU A 274 20.72 1.07 11.25
N LEU A 275 21.02 0.29 12.29
CA LEU A 275 20.91 0.75 13.67
C LEU A 275 22.13 1.63 13.98
N VAL A 276 21.90 2.93 14.19
CA VAL A 276 22.98 3.92 14.40
C VAL A 276 23.18 4.20 15.89
N ALA A 277 22.09 4.24 16.66
CA ALA A 277 22.16 4.66 18.05
C ALA A 277 21.10 3.97 18.91
N ILE A 278 21.49 3.70 20.16
CA ILE A 278 20.58 3.24 21.20
C ILE A 278 20.92 3.91 22.51
N THR A 279 19.93 4.51 23.17
CA THR A 279 20.19 5.33 24.34
C THR A 279 19.70 4.71 25.65
N SER A 280 20.50 4.88 26.69
CA SER A 280 20.18 4.61 28.08
C SER A 280 21.07 5.45 28.97
N ARG A 281 20.48 6.26 29.87
CA ARG A 281 21.27 7.08 30.81
C ARG A 281 22.02 6.24 31.85
N LYS A 282 21.51 5.07 32.22
CA LYS A 282 22.08 4.23 33.27
C LYS A 282 23.12 3.23 32.77
N GLU A 283 23.07 2.89 31.49
CA GLU A 283 23.83 1.79 30.91
C GLU A 283 24.87 2.30 29.89
N ASP A 284 25.28 3.56 29.99
CA ASP A 284 26.22 4.19 29.06
C ASP A 284 27.50 3.34 28.90
N GLY A 285 27.88 3.06 27.65
CA GLY A 285 29.02 2.22 27.30
C GLY A 285 28.80 0.70 27.39
N VAL A 286 27.69 0.23 27.94
CA VAL A 286 27.39 -1.21 28.06
C VAL A 286 26.98 -1.78 26.69
N PRO A 287 27.58 -2.89 26.20
CA PRO A 287 27.13 -3.57 25.00
C PRO A 287 25.68 -4.05 25.10
N VAL A 288 24.90 -3.85 24.04
CA VAL A 288 23.49 -4.29 24.00
C VAL A 288 23.38 -5.80 24.24
N SER A 289 24.30 -6.59 23.71
CA SER A 289 24.33 -8.05 23.88
C SER A 289 24.55 -8.52 25.32
N ASP A 290 25.16 -7.69 26.17
CA ASP A 290 25.43 -8.04 27.57
C ASP A 290 24.14 -7.95 28.39
N MET A 291 23.30 -6.95 28.09
CA MET A 291 21.97 -6.83 28.68
C MET A 291 20.93 -7.74 28.01
N TYR A 292 21.06 -7.96 26.71
CA TYR A 292 20.14 -8.74 25.89
C TYR A 292 20.88 -9.82 25.09
N PRO A 293 21.17 -10.98 25.71
CA PRO A 293 21.95 -12.04 25.08
C PRO A 293 21.35 -12.58 23.77
N ASN A 294 20.03 -12.45 23.60
CA ASN A 294 19.33 -12.82 22.37
C ASN A 294 19.73 -11.98 21.13
N LEU A 295 20.45 -10.87 21.32
CA LEU A 295 20.94 -10.00 20.24
C LEU A 295 22.44 -10.19 19.94
N ARG A 296 23.11 -11.13 20.61
CA ARG A 296 24.52 -11.44 20.36
C ARG A 296 24.74 -11.86 18.91
N GLY A 297 25.69 -11.23 18.22
CA GLY A 297 25.98 -11.48 16.81
C GLY A 297 24.99 -10.83 15.82
N HIS A 298 24.01 -10.07 16.33
CA HIS A 298 23.03 -9.33 15.51
C HIS A 298 23.12 -7.82 15.72
N VAL A 299 23.49 -7.37 16.93
CA VAL A 299 23.60 -5.94 17.27
C VAL A 299 24.90 -5.70 18.05
N ASP A 300 25.84 -4.97 17.45
CA ASP A 300 27.14 -4.64 18.04
C ASP A 300 27.15 -3.26 18.73
N LEU A 301 25.99 -2.59 18.81
CA LEU A 301 25.86 -1.30 19.47
C LEU A 301 26.10 -1.39 20.98
N LYS A 302 26.57 -0.27 21.53
CA LYS A 302 26.59 0.00 22.97
C LYS A 302 25.53 1.04 23.27
N PHE A 303 24.95 0.98 24.46
CA PHE A 303 24.10 2.06 24.94
C PHE A 303 24.94 3.33 25.07
N SER A 304 24.34 4.47 24.72
CA SER A 304 24.92 5.79 24.97
C SER A 304 23.94 6.68 25.73
N THR A 305 24.42 7.75 26.36
CA THR A 305 23.49 8.81 26.79
C THR A 305 22.83 9.48 25.57
N PRO A 306 21.60 10.04 25.69
CA PRO A 306 20.95 10.74 24.58
C PRO A 306 21.78 11.88 23.97
N GLU A 307 22.58 12.55 24.80
CA GLU A 307 23.42 13.68 24.40
C GLU A 307 24.58 13.22 23.49
N ASN A 308 25.05 11.99 23.67
CA ASN A 308 26.17 11.40 22.91
C ASN A 308 25.73 10.52 21.73
N ALA A 309 24.41 10.31 21.55
CA ALA A 309 23.87 9.28 20.67
C ALA A 309 23.78 9.68 19.17
N ASN A 310 24.21 10.89 18.78
CA ASN A 310 24.12 11.40 17.40
C ASN A 310 22.72 11.21 16.75
N LEU A 311 21.64 11.40 17.51
CA LEU A 311 20.26 11.16 17.06
C LEU A 311 19.86 12.02 15.85
N GLU A 312 20.46 13.21 15.71
CA GLU A 312 20.24 14.14 14.59
C GLU A 312 20.78 13.62 13.24
N GLN A 313 21.62 12.59 13.25
CA GLN A 313 22.14 11.94 12.04
C GLN A 313 21.28 10.75 11.58
N CYS A 314 20.21 10.43 12.32
CA CYS A 314 19.27 9.38 11.98
C CYS A 314 18.22 9.89 10.98
N ASP A 315 17.68 8.99 10.16
CA ASP A 315 16.51 9.31 9.34
C ASP A 315 15.22 9.23 10.18
N VAL A 316 15.20 8.33 11.17
CA VAL A 316 14.09 8.14 12.10
C VAL A 316 14.57 7.77 13.50
N VAL A 317 13.88 8.29 14.52
CA VAL A 317 14.11 7.97 15.92
C VAL A 317 12.84 7.38 16.54
N PHE A 318 12.99 6.22 17.18
CA PHE A 318 11.96 5.59 17.98
C PHE A 318 12.11 5.97 19.45
N PHE A 319 11.02 6.40 20.09
CA PHE A 319 10.99 6.60 21.54
C PHE A 319 10.30 5.42 22.22
N ALA A 320 11.07 4.62 22.95
CA ALA A 320 10.61 3.53 23.80
C ALA A 320 10.73 3.92 25.30
N THR A 321 10.43 5.18 25.60
CA THR A 321 10.63 5.80 26.91
C THR A 321 9.31 5.99 27.67
N PRO A 322 9.37 6.35 28.97
CA PRO A 322 8.21 6.89 29.68
C PRO A 322 7.66 8.16 29.00
N HIS A 323 6.41 8.50 29.36
CA HIS A 323 5.73 9.70 28.89
C HIS A 323 6.52 10.98 29.19
N GLY A 324 6.47 11.95 28.28
CA GLY A 324 7.12 13.25 28.39
C GLY A 324 8.50 13.34 27.75
N VAL A 325 9.20 12.22 27.59
CA VAL A 325 10.57 12.25 27.06
C VAL A 325 10.58 12.57 25.57
N ALA A 326 9.61 12.07 24.80
CA ALA A 326 9.54 12.36 23.37
C ALA A 326 9.23 13.85 23.14
N MET A 327 8.31 14.43 23.91
CA MET A 327 8.00 15.86 23.82
C MET A 327 9.21 16.76 24.10
N SER A 328 10.13 16.35 24.99
CA SER A 328 11.32 17.15 25.31
C SER A 328 12.38 17.19 24.19
N GLN A 329 12.30 16.31 23.18
CA GLN A 329 13.32 16.16 22.14
C GLN A 329 12.78 16.29 20.72
N VAL A 330 11.47 16.18 20.52
CA VAL A 330 10.86 16.10 19.19
C VAL A 330 11.19 17.33 18.34
N GLU A 331 11.15 18.53 18.90
CA GLU A 331 11.40 19.79 18.17
C GLU A 331 12.78 19.79 17.52
N ARG A 332 13.81 19.58 18.35
CA ARG A 332 15.21 19.49 17.92
C ARG A 332 15.43 18.43 16.83
N LEU A 333 14.79 17.26 16.97
CA LEU A 333 14.90 16.19 15.98
C LEU A 333 14.23 16.57 14.64
N LEU A 334 13.05 17.18 14.69
CA LEU A 334 12.35 17.62 13.49
C LEU A 334 13.11 18.74 12.76
N GLU A 335 13.76 19.66 13.49
CA GLU A 335 14.63 20.70 12.92
C GLU A 335 15.82 20.11 12.16
N ALA A 336 16.38 19.01 12.66
CA ALA A 336 17.42 18.23 11.99
C ALA A 336 16.90 17.38 10.81
N GLY A 337 15.60 17.39 10.53
CA GLY A 337 14.97 16.62 9.47
C GLY A 337 14.65 15.17 9.83
N VAL A 338 14.86 14.78 11.09
CA VAL A 338 14.62 13.43 11.60
C VAL A 338 13.12 13.18 11.77
N ARG A 339 12.67 11.97 11.49
CA ARG A 339 11.29 11.52 11.69
C ARG A 339 11.15 10.89 13.07
N VAL A 340 9.99 11.02 13.72
CA VAL A 340 9.79 10.51 15.08
C VAL A 340 8.65 9.51 15.13
N ILE A 341 8.89 8.36 15.77
CA ILE A 341 7.86 7.38 16.11
C ILE A 341 7.89 7.18 17.62
N ASP A 342 6.89 7.70 18.30
CA ASP A 342 6.75 7.60 19.75
C ASP A 342 5.91 6.37 20.13
N LEU A 343 6.50 5.43 20.89
CA LEU A 343 5.78 4.29 21.45
C LEU A 343 5.13 4.62 22.79
N ALA A 344 5.45 5.77 23.39
CA ALA A 344 4.69 6.31 24.51
C ALA A 344 3.37 6.91 24.02
N ALA A 345 2.70 7.68 24.88
CA ALA A 345 1.38 8.21 24.64
C ALA A 345 1.37 9.69 24.28
N ASP A 346 2.56 10.30 24.17
CA ASP A 346 2.72 11.74 24.09
C ASP A 346 2.01 12.30 22.86
N PHE A 347 2.10 11.58 21.74
CA PHE A 347 1.51 12.00 20.45
C PHE A 347 0.26 11.20 20.03
N ARG A 348 -0.46 10.58 20.98
CA ARG A 348 -1.64 9.74 20.67
C ARG A 348 -2.97 10.47 20.76
N LEU A 349 -3.13 11.33 21.77
CA LEU A 349 -4.36 12.06 22.07
C LEU A 349 -4.26 13.47 21.52
N GLN A 350 -5.21 13.88 20.68
CA GLN A 350 -5.19 15.22 20.09
C GLN A 350 -5.74 16.28 21.06
N ASP A 351 -6.62 15.88 21.97
CA ASP A 351 -7.14 16.75 23.02
C ASP A 351 -6.13 16.86 24.18
N THR A 352 -5.52 18.04 24.31
CA THR A 352 -4.50 18.33 25.32
C THR A 352 -5.05 18.37 26.74
N ASP A 353 -6.32 18.73 26.92
CA ASP A 353 -6.96 18.76 28.24
C ASP A 353 -7.23 17.33 28.72
N VAL A 354 -7.69 16.47 27.82
CA VAL A 354 -7.81 15.02 28.08
C VAL A 354 -6.44 14.43 28.37
N PHE A 355 -5.41 14.77 27.59
CA PHE A 355 -4.03 14.34 27.87
C PHE A 355 -3.61 14.75 29.30
N GLN A 356 -3.72 16.03 29.66
CA GLN A 356 -3.32 16.54 30.97
C GLN A 356 -4.08 15.85 32.11
N LYS A 357 -5.39 15.62 31.95
CA LYS A 357 -6.21 14.92 32.94
C LYS A 357 -5.70 13.50 33.21
N TRP A 358 -5.30 12.75 32.19
CA TRP A 358 -4.95 11.33 32.29
C TRP A 358 -3.46 11.09 32.58
N TYR A 359 -2.59 11.93 32.06
CA TYR A 359 -1.13 11.82 32.20
C TYR A 359 -0.56 12.70 33.30
N LYS A 360 -1.37 13.59 33.90
CA LYS A 360 -0.99 14.47 35.01
C LYS A 360 0.20 15.39 34.67
N MET A 361 0.29 15.76 33.40
CA MET A 361 1.31 16.67 32.87
C MET A 361 0.75 17.42 31.67
N GLU A 362 1.17 18.67 31.49
CA GLU A 362 0.81 19.46 30.31
C GLU A 362 1.55 18.94 29.08
N HIS A 363 0.89 19.04 27.92
CA HIS A 363 1.51 18.67 26.65
C HIS A 363 2.40 19.83 26.17
N SER A 364 3.71 19.63 26.07
CA SER A 364 4.65 20.72 25.78
C SER A 364 4.77 21.08 24.29
N CYS A 365 4.25 20.25 23.38
CA CYS A 365 4.38 20.43 21.93
C CYS A 365 3.03 20.41 21.17
N PRO A 366 2.03 21.23 21.54
CA PRO A 366 0.67 21.16 20.97
C PRO A 366 0.64 21.37 19.44
N ASP A 367 1.49 22.25 18.91
CA ASP A 367 1.55 22.50 17.46
C ASP A 367 2.07 21.28 16.69
N ILE A 368 3.02 20.54 17.25
CA ILE A 368 3.54 19.29 16.67
C ILE A 368 2.50 18.17 16.80
N LEU A 369 1.82 18.10 17.95
CA LEU A 369 0.76 17.13 18.19
C LEU A 369 -0.33 17.22 17.13
N SER A 370 -0.78 18.43 16.79
CA SER A 370 -1.81 18.67 15.77
C SER A 370 -1.43 18.16 14.37
N GLN A 371 -0.13 18.03 14.11
CA GLN A 371 0.44 17.56 12.84
C GLN A 371 0.87 16.09 12.89
N SER A 372 0.80 15.45 14.07
CA SER A 372 1.17 14.05 14.24
C SER A 372 0.08 13.13 13.68
N ALA A 373 0.48 11.91 13.31
CA ALA A 373 -0.47 10.85 12.94
C ALA A 373 -0.59 9.81 14.05
N TYR A 374 -1.81 9.34 14.28
CA TYR A 374 -2.06 8.14 15.07
C TYR A 374 -1.65 6.91 14.25
N GLY A 375 -0.65 6.17 14.72
CA GLY A 375 0.06 5.14 13.97
C GLY A 375 -0.67 3.80 13.85
N LEU A 376 -1.92 3.80 13.39
CA LEU A 376 -2.70 2.59 13.12
C LEU A 376 -2.89 2.41 11.59
N PRO A 377 -1.98 1.69 10.90
CA PRO A 377 -1.93 1.60 9.44
C PRO A 377 -3.26 1.24 8.77
N GLU A 378 -3.96 0.26 9.32
CA GLU A 378 -5.21 -0.26 8.76
C GLU A 378 -6.34 0.79 8.70
N LEU A 379 -6.21 1.88 9.47
CA LEU A 379 -7.18 2.98 9.51
C LEU A 379 -6.62 4.28 8.89
N LEU A 380 -5.33 4.57 9.09
CA LEU A 380 -4.74 5.90 8.88
C LEU A 380 -3.48 5.92 8.01
N ARG A 381 -3.28 4.89 7.17
CA ARG A 381 -2.12 4.73 6.26
C ARG A 381 -1.71 6.00 5.53
N ASP A 382 -2.66 6.71 4.93
CA ASP A 382 -2.38 7.91 4.14
C ASP A 382 -1.86 9.08 5.01
N LYS A 383 -2.36 9.21 6.25
CA LYS A 383 -1.85 10.20 7.20
C LYS A 383 -0.45 9.81 7.70
N ILE A 384 -0.24 8.53 7.99
CA ILE A 384 1.06 8.00 8.43
C ILE A 384 2.14 8.27 7.37
N ALA A 385 1.84 8.05 6.09
CA ALA A 385 2.78 8.29 4.98
C ALA A 385 3.23 9.76 4.84
N GLN A 386 2.45 10.71 5.38
CA GLN A 386 2.72 12.15 5.29
C GLN A 386 3.25 12.73 6.60
N ALA A 387 3.19 11.97 7.69
CA ALA A 387 3.51 12.46 9.02
C ALA A 387 5.02 12.66 9.20
N LYS A 388 5.37 13.62 10.08
CA LYS A 388 6.74 13.73 10.61
C LYS A 388 6.89 13.07 11.98
N VAL A 389 5.80 13.06 12.74
CA VAL A 389 5.69 12.46 14.07
C VAL A 389 4.52 11.49 14.07
N ILE A 390 4.75 10.28 14.58
CA ILE A 390 3.73 9.25 14.71
C ILE A 390 3.61 8.88 16.18
N GLY A 391 2.42 9.07 16.76
CA GLY A 391 2.05 8.45 18.02
C GLY A 391 1.65 7.01 17.77
N ASN A 392 2.54 6.06 18.07
CA ASN A 392 2.28 4.64 17.89
C ASN A 392 1.23 4.19 18.91
N PRO A 393 0.13 3.53 18.49
CA PRO A 393 -0.98 3.15 19.35
C PRO A 393 -0.58 2.32 20.57
N GLY A 394 -1.42 2.38 21.59
CA GLY A 394 -1.36 1.42 22.68
C GLY A 394 -1.75 0.01 22.22
N CYS A 395 -1.32 -0.98 22.99
CA CYS A 395 -1.59 -2.38 22.70
C CYS A 395 -3.10 -2.72 22.73
N TYR A 396 -3.83 -2.37 23.79
CA TYR A 396 -5.29 -2.57 23.83
C TYR A 396 -6.05 -1.71 22.81
N PRO A 397 -5.71 -0.42 22.60
CA PRO A 397 -6.30 0.37 21.53
C PRO A 397 -6.25 -0.31 20.17
N THR A 398 -5.13 -0.93 19.81
CA THR A 398 -4.98 -1.64 18.53
C THR A 398 -6.04 -2.74 18.36
N THR A 399 -6.23 -3.62 19.35
CA THR A 399 -7.21 -4.71 19.24
C THR A 399 -8.65 -4.21 19.28
N VAL A 400 -8.96 -3.23 20.13
CA VAL A 400 -10.32 -2.69 20.27
C VAL A 400 -10.74 -1.89 19.04
N LEU A 401 -9.87 -1.03 18.52
CA LEU A 401 -10.16 -0.21 17.35
C LEU A 401 -10.33 -1.06 16.10
N LEU A 402 -9.44 -2.02 15.83
CA LEU A 402 -9.59 -2.92 14.69
C LEU A 402 -10.76 -3.91 14.89
N GLY A 403 -11.08 -4.25 16.12
CA GLY A 403 -12.28 -5.03 16.42
C GLY A 403 -13.57 -4.28 16.10
N LEU A 404 -13.64 -2.96 16.29
CA LEU A 404 -14.86 -2.17 16.14
C LEU A 404 -14.97 -1.39 14.83
N ALA A 405 -13.85 -1.13 14.14
CA ALA A 405 -13.83 -0.28 12.94
C ALA A 405 -14.85 -0.70 11.87
N PRO A 406 -15.00 -2.00 11.49
CA PRO A 406 -15.98 -2.39 10.47
C PRO A 406 -17.44 -2.06 10.82
N LEU A 407 -17.74 -1.91 12.11
CA LEU A 407 -19.09 -1.62 12.63
C LEU A 407 -19.41 -0.13 12.67
N LEU A 408 -18.39 0.73 12.72
CA LEU A 408 -18.53 2.17 12.94
C LEU A 408 -18.20 2.99 11.68
N GLU A 409 -17.36 2.48 10.79
CA GLU A 409 -16.95 3.19 9.58
C GLU A 409 -18.11 3.35 8.56
N GLY A 410 -18.02 4.41 7.76
CA GLY A 410 -18.93 4.65 6.63
C GLY A 410 -20.32 5.14 7.02
N GLY A 411 -20.51 5.61 8.26
CA GLY A 411 -21.77 6.21 8.74
C GLY A 411 -22.91 5.21 8.88
N LYS A 412 -22.63 3.90 8.89
CA LYS A 412 -23.64 2.86 9.02
C LYS A 412 -24.03 2.69 10.49
N ALA A 413 -25.32 2.80 10.78
CA ALA A 413 -25.87 2.53 12.10
C ALA A 413 -26.02 1.01 12.32
N LEU A 414 -24.93 0.27 12.46
CA LEU A 414 -24.98 -1.20 12.62
C LEU A 414 -25.19 -1.65 14.07
N VAL A 415 -24.58 -0.93 15.01
CA VAL A 415 -24.57 -1.28 16.42
C VAL A 415 -24.91 -0.08 17.30
N ASP A 416 -25.38 -0.35 18.52
CA ASP A 416 -25.53 0.65 19.57
C ASP A 416 -24.14 1.12 20.02
N THR A 417 -23.81 2.37 19.68
CA THR A 417 -22.51 2.98 19.99
C THR A 417 -22.40 3.45 21.44
N GLN A 418 -23.49 3.45 22.22
CA GLN A 418 -23.49 3.94 23.60
C GLN A 418 -23.14 2.84 24.63
N HIS A 419 -23.25 1.57 24.24
CA HIS A 419 -23.11 0.43 25.16
C HIS A 419 -22.12 -0.61 24.64
N LEU A 420 -20.99 -0.16 24.09
CA LEU A 420 -19.90 -1.06 23.68
C LEU A 420 -19.16 -1.56 24.93
N ILE A 421 -18.78 -2.83 24.94
CA ILE A 421 -18.00 -3.43 26.02
C ILE A 421 -16.76 -4.08 25.43
N ALA A 422 -15.58 -3.80 25.99
CA ALA A 422 -14.33 -4.43 25.65
C ALA A 422 -13.69 -5.03 26.92
N ASP A 423 -13.82 -6.35 27.06
CA ASP A 423 -13.16 -7.13 28.11
C ASP A 423 -11.85 -7.69 27.56
N CYS A 424 -10.73 -7.13 28.01
CA CYS A 424 -9.43 -7.33 27.40
C CYS A 424 -8.45 -8.01 28.37
N LYS A 425 -7.67 -8.97 27.87
CA LYS A 425 -6.71 -9.77 28.63
C LYS A 425 -5.33 -9.56 28.04
N SER A 426 -4.32 -9.37 28.87
CA SER A 426 -2.92 -9.18 28.44
C SER A 426 -1.95 -9.99 29.28
N GLY A 427 -0.91 -10.50 28.63
CA GLY A 427 0.27 -11.01 29.32
C GLY A 427 1.01 -9.92 30.10
N VAL A 428 1.79 -10.35 31.08
CA VAL A 428 2.48 -9.51 32.07
C VAL A 428 3.50 -8.56 31.44
N SER A 429 4.06 -8.89 30.28
CA SER A 429 5.00 -8.01 29.58
C SER A 429 4.42 -6.65 29.20
N GLY A 430 3.08 -6.51 29.13
CA GLY A 430 2.42 -5.22 28.94
C GLY A 430 2.65 -4.22 30.08
N ALA A 431 3.03 -4.68 31.27
CA ALA A 431 3.38 -3.82 32.41
C ALA A 431 4.82 -3.27 32.34
N GLY A 432 5.63 -3.73 31.37
CA GLY A 432 7.02 -3.32 31.21
C GLY A 432 8.00 -4.07 32.12
N LYS A 433 9.28 -3.66 32.07
CA LYS A 433 10.41 -4.30 32.77
C LYS A 433 10.61 -3.78 34.21
N GLY A 434 9.86 -2.74 34.62
CA GLY A 434 9.97 -2.15 35.95
C GLY A 434 9.57 -3.15 37.03
N ALA A 435 10.43 -3.33 38.04
CA ALA A 435 10.14 -4.18 39.18
C ALA A 435 9.05 -3.54 40.06
N SER A 436 7.98 -4.29 40.32
CA SER A 436 6.93 -3.94 41.27
C SER A 436 6.35 -5.22 41.84
N VAL A 437 5.87 -5.18 43.09
CA VAL A 437 5.31 -6.36 43.78
C VAL A 437 4.25 -7.04 42.93
N PRO A 438 3.24 -6.35 42.35
CA PRO A 438 2.18 -7.00 41.56
C PRO A 438 2.66 -7.73 40.30
N ASN A 439 3.90 -7.48 39.84
CA ASN A 439 4.52 -8.05 38.65
C ASN A 439 5.58 -9.13 38.97
N LEU A 440 5.89 -9.37 40.25
CA LEU A 440 6.78 -10.46 40.64
C LEU A 440 6.20 -11.79 40.18
N PHE A 441 7.08 -12.75 39.85
CA PHE A 441 6.64 -14.05 39.33
C PHE A 441 5.63 -14.74 40.26
N ALA A 442 5.87 -14.74 41.57
CA ALA A 442 4.97 -15.35 42.55
C ALA A 442 3.60 -14.65 42.67
N GLU A 443 3.49 -13.37 42.29
CA GLU A 443 2.27 -12.56 42.38
C GLU A 443 1.45 -12.57 41.08
N ALA A 444 2.15 -12.71 39.95
CA ALA A 444 1.57 -12.67 38.61
C ALA A 444 1.34 -14.06 38.01
N SER A 445 2.13 -15.07 38.40
CA SER A 445 1.91 -16.46 38.03
C SER A 445 0.72 -17.04 38.78
N ASP A 446 0.05 -18.03 38.19
CA ASP A 446 -1.13 -18.71 38.74
C ASP A 446 -2.27 -17.76 39.18
N ASN A 447 -2.32 -16.59 38.56
CA ASN A 447 -3.23 -15.52 38.94
C ASN A 447 -3.85 -14.86 37.70
N PHE A 448 -5.14 -14.52 37.80
CA PHE A 448 -5.88 -13.80 36.78
C PHE A 448 -6.68 -12.70 37.47
N LYS A 449 -6.31 -11.44 37.22
CA LYS A 449 -6.87 -10.28 37.94
C LYS A 449 -7.27 -9.14 37.01
N ALA A 450 -8.39 -8.48 37.33
CA ALA A 450 -8.75 -7.21 36.72
C ALA A 450 -7.86 -6.09 37.25
N TYR A 451 -7.65 -5.04 36.44
CA TYR A 451 -6.96 -3.83 36.86
C TYR A 451 -7.51 -2.61 36.13
N GLY A 452 -7.26 -1.39 36.64
CA GLY A 452 -7.64 -0.16 35.92
C GLY A 452 -9.14 0.00 35.61
N VAL A 453 -10.02 -0.71 36.32
CA VAL A 453 -11.48 -0.75 36.04
C VAL A 453 -12.13 0.61 36.24
N SER A 454 -11.74 1.35 37.29
CA SER A 454 -12.21 2.71 37.56
C SER A 454 -11.64 3.75 36.60
N GLY A 455 -10.61 3.39 35.83
CA GLY A 455 -9.95 4.27 34.87
C GLY A 455 -8.63 3.70 34.38
N HIS A 456 -8.49 3.58 33.06
CA HIS A 456 -7.25 3.12 32.40
C HIS A 456 -6.84 4.11 31.31
N ARG A 457 -5.54 4.41 31.18
CA ARG A 457 -5.00 5.44 30.26
C ARG A 457 -5.29 5.20 28.77
N HIS A 458 -5.53 3.94 28.38
CA HIS A 458 -5.96 3.61 27.02
C HIS A 458 -7.45 3.93 26.74
N HIS A 459 -8.29 4.13 27.76
CA HIS A 459 -9.71 4.45 27.56
C HIS A 459 -9.93 5.73 26.74
N PRO A 460 -9.35 6.90 27.09
CA PRO A 460 -9.52 8.12 26.29
C PRO A 460 -8.98 7.95 24.86
N GLU A 461 -7.89 7.19 24.70
CA GLU A 461 -7.29 6.90 23.38
C GLU A 461 -8.26 6.12 22.50
N ILE A 462 -8.87 5.07 23.04
CA ILE A 462 -9.86 4.28 22.32
C ILE A 462 -11.09 5.14 21.99
N VAL A 463 -11.64 5.85 22.97
CA VAL A 463 -12.87 6.63 22.79
C VAL A 463 -12.68 7.73 21.74
N GLU A 464 -11.56 8.47 21.76
CA GLU A 464 -11.27 9.52 20.76
C GLU A 464 -11.31 8.94 19.33
N GLN A 465 -10.65 7.80 19.11
CA GLN A 465 -10.62 7.17 17.78
C GLN A 465 -11.96 6.55 17.38
N LEU A 466 -12.68 5.91 18.31
CA LEU A 466 -14.02 5.38 18.03
C LEU A 466 -15.02 6.49 17.68
N GLN A 467 -14.97 7.63 18.39
CA GLN A 467 -15.82 8.79 18.08
C GLN A 467 -15.54 9.34 16.68
N ARG A 468 -14.27 9.36 16.26
CA ARG A 468 -13.90 9.74 14.88
C ARG A 468 -14.45 8.78 13.84
N LEU A 469 -14.39 7.47 14.10
CA LEU A 469 -14.92 6.46 13.19
C LEU A 469 -16.45 6.54 13.10
N ALA A 470 -17.12 6.68 14.24
CA ALA A 470 -18.58 6.74 14.33
C ALA A 470 -19.18 8.08 13.88
N GLY A 471 -18.39 9.16 13.86
CA GLY A 471 -18.86 10.52 13.59
C GLY A 471 -19.74 11.09 14.72
N GLY A 472 -19.61 10.59 15.94
CA GLY A 472 -20.45 10.97 17.08
C GLY A 472 -20.02 10.32 18.40
N PRO A 473 -20.76 10.57 19.50
CA PRO A 473 -20.44 10.03 20.81
C PRO A 473 -20.41 8.50 20.84
N VAL A 474 -19.45 7.94 21.58
CA VAL A 474 -19.31 6.50 21.81
C VAL A 474 -19.18 6.25 23.30
N GLY A 475 -20.01 5.36 23.83
CA GLY A 475 -19.93 4.84 25.18
C GLY A 475 -19.22 3.49 25.18
N LEU A 476 -18.10 3.41 25.89
CA LEU A 476 -17.28 2.22 26.00
C LEU A 476 -17.01 1.86 27.46
N THR A 477 -17.42 0.67 27.84
CA THR A 477 -16.94 -0.03 29.04
C THR A 477 -15.66 -0.79 28.68
N PHE A 478 -14.55 -0.46 29.32
CA PHE A 478 -13.25 -1.08 29.08
C PHE A 478 -12.69 -1.69 30.35
N VAL A 479 -12.50 -3.01 30.36
CA VAL A 479 -12.02 -3.76 31.53
C VAL A 479 -10.78 -4.56 31.13
N PRO A 480 -9.58 -4.11 31.52
CA PRO A 480 -8.37 -4.86 31.28
C PRO A 480 -8.07 -5.85 32.40
N HIS A 481 -7.46 -6.95 32.00
CA HIS A 481 -7.15 -8.08 32.84
C HIS A 481 -5.71 -8.56 32.61
N LEU A 482 -5.02 -8.85 33.71
CA LEU A 482 -3.69 -9.44 33.67
C LEU A 482 -3.84 -10.96 33.77
N VAL A 483 -3.24 -11.67 32.82
CA VAL A 483 -3.25 -13.14 32.77
C VAL A 483 -1.83 -13.71 32.96
N PRO A 484 -1.69 -14.95 33.47
CA PRO A 484 -0.40 -15.51 33.89
C PRO A 484 0.39 -16.06 32.68
N MET A 485 0.63 -15.21 31.68
CA MET A 485 1.45 -15.47 30.50
C MET A 485 2.34 -14.26 30.21
N ILE A 486 3.48 -14.47 29.55
CA ILE A 486 4.43 -13.38 29.29
C ILE A 486 3.89 -12.44 28.21
N ARG A 487 3.51 -12.99 27.04
CA ARG A 487 3.07 -12.25 25.85
C ARG A 487 1.68 -12.69 25.42
N GLY A 488 1.04 -11.82 24.64
CA GLY A 488 -0.25 -12.06 24.02
C GLY A 488 -1.31 -11.14 24.60
N MET A 489 -2.28 -10.80 23.76
CA MET A 489 -3.41 -9.98 24.11
C MET A 489 -4.67 -10.52 23.44
N PHE A 490 -5.77 -10.57 24.19
CA PHE A 490 -7.08 -11.03 23.74
C PHE A 490 -8.13 -10.01 24.15
N SER A 491 -8.79 -9.37 23.18
CA SER A 491 -9.97 -8.54 23.41
C SER A 491 -11.23 -9.30 23.04
N THR A 492 -12.15 -9.43 24.01
CA THR A 492 -13.53 -9.88 23.79
C THR A 492 -14.41 -8.65 23.78
N ILE A 493 -14.96 -8.31 22.62
CA ILE A 493 -15.73 -7.09 22.40
C ILE A 493 -17.19 -7.46 22.17
N TYR A 494 -18.08 -6.78 22.87
CA TYR A 494 -19.52 -6.97 22.77
C TYR A 494 -20.14 -5.70 22.18
N ALA A 495 -20.88 -5.87 21.10
CA ALA A 495 -21.62 -4.80 20.47
C ALA A 495 -23.07 -5.25 20.21
N ARG A 496 -24.03 -4.45 20.69
CA ARG A 496 -25.45 -4.75 20.46
C ARG A 496 -25.84 -4.30 19.06
N ILE A 497 -26.33 -5.23 18.25
CA ILE A 497 -26.80 -5.01 16.89
C ILE A 497 -28.09 -4.21 16.93
N LYS A 498 -28.20 -3.17 16.10
CA LYS A 498 -29.45 -2.41 15.98
C LYS A 498 -30.54 -3.23 15.27
N PRO A 499 -31.83 -3.04 15.58
CA PRO A 499 -32.92 -3.78 14.93
C PRO A 499 -32.87 -3.77 13.41
N GLU A 500 -32.56 -2.63 12.80
CA GLU A 500 -32.42 -2.44 11.36
C GLU A 500 -31.22 -3.18 10.73
N ALA A 501 -30.23 -3.55 11.54
CA ALA A 501 -29.00 -4.21 11.10
C ALA A 501 -28.99 -5.71 11.38
N MET A 502 -30.10 -6.28 11.87
CA MET A 502 -30.20 -7.67 12.32
C MET A 502 -29.90 -8.70 11.22
N ASN A 503 -30.13 -8.35 9.96
CA ASN A 503 -29.88 -9.20 8.78
C ASN A 503 -28.50 -8.97 8.15
N THR A 504 -27.62 -8.19 8.78
CA THR A 504 -26.27 -7.91 8.25
C THR A 504 -25.42 -9.18 8.31
N ASP A 505 -24.74 -9.48 7.20
CA ASP A 505 -23.67 -10.48 7.17
C ASP A 505 -22.38 -9.88 7.76
N PHE A 506 -22.22 -10.03 9.07
CA PHE A 506 -21.07 -9.51 9.79
C PHE A 506 -19.77 -10.25 9.46
N GLN A 507 -19.82 -11.54 9.09
CA GLN A 507 -18.63 -12.26 8.67
C GLN A 507 -18.09 -11.63 7.37
N ALA A 508 -18.96 -11.52 6.35
CA ALA A 508 -18.58 -10.91 5.08
C ALA A 508 -18.13 -9.45 5.22
N LEU A 509 -18.76 -8.69 6.12
CA LEU A 509 -18.37 -7.31 6.43
C LEU A 509 -16.91 -7.22 6.88
N TYR A 510 -16.49 -8.07 7.82
CA TYR A 510 -15.12 -8.08 8.34
C TYR A 510 -14.13 -8.60 7.30
N GLU A 511 -14.45 -9.73 6.65
CA GLU A 511 -13.62 -10.30 5.59
C GLU A 511 -13.38 -9.29 4.47
N GLN A 512 -14.41 -8.58 4.03
CA GLN A 512 -14.28 -7.55 3.00
C GLN A 512 -13.43 -6.36 3.47
N ARG A 513 -13.62 -5.90 4.70
CA ARG A 513 -12.89 -4.74 5.24
C ARG A 513 -11.39 -5.01 5.36
N TYR A 514 -11.02 -6.24 5.73
CA TYR A 514 -9.63 -6.62 5.97
C TYR A 514 -9.00 -7.44 4.85
N ALA A 515 -9.72 -7.70 3.75
CA ALA A 515 -9.23 -8.50 2.62
C ALA A 515 -7.90 -8.04 1.98
N GLN A 516 -7.52 -6.78 2.18
CA GLN A 516 -6.28 -6.20 1.63
C GLN A 516 -5.28 -5.81 2.72
N GLU A 517 -5.60 -6.06 3.98
CA GLU A 517 -4.69 -5.77 5.08
C GLU A 517 -3.67 -6.89 5.25
N THR A 518 -2.40 -6.51 5.36
CA THR A 518 -1.28 -7.46 5.38
C THR A 518 -1.22 -8.26 6.68
N PHE A 519 -1.61 -7.61 7.78
CA PHE A 519 -1.42 -8.12 9.13
C PHE A 519 -2.71 -8.43 9.88
N VAL A 520 -3.87 -8.26 9.23
CA VAL A 520 -5.17 -8.56 9.83
C VAL A 520 -5.77 -9.76 9.12
N ASP A 521 -5.98 -10.82 9.88
CA ASP A 521 -6.56 -12.08 9.41
C ASP A 521 -7.93 -12.28 10.05
N VAL A 522 -8.98 -12.22 9.23
CA VAL A 522 -10.35 -12.53 9.67
C VAL A 522 -10.53 -14.03 9.52
N LEU A 523 -10.64 -14.70 10.66
CA LEU A 523 -10.74 -16.15 10.71
C LEU A 523 -12.07 -16.64 10.11
N PRO A 524 -12.10 -17.86 9.54
CA PRO A 524 -13.34 -18.44 9.02
C PRO A 524 -14.45 -18.49 10.07
N ALA A 525 -15.70 -18.36 9.62
CA ALA A 525 -16.87 -18.46 10.48
C ALA A 525 -16.82 -19.71 11.37
N GLY A 526 -17.14 -19.55 12.66
CA GLY A 526 -17.14 -20.63 13.66
C GLY A 526 -15.77 -20.99 14.25
N THR A 527 -14.68 -20.36 13.81
CA THR A 527 -13.36 -20.57 14.41
C THR A 527 -13.06 -19.58 15.52
N LEU A 528 -12.25 -19.98 16.51
CA LEU A 528 -11.88 -19.14 17.65
C LEU A 528 -10.37 -18.83 17.63
N PRO A 529 -9.97 -17.58 17.91
CA PRO A 529 -8.57 -17.21 17.92
C PRO A 529 -7.89 -17.63 19.23
N GLU A 530 -6.56 -17.82 19.17
CA GLU A 530 -5.72 -18.09 20.34
C GLU A 530 -4.53 -17.12 20.36
N THR A 531 -4.17 -16.57 21.52
CA THR A 531 -3.04 -15.62 21.64
C THR A 531 -1.70 -16.23 21.20
N ARG A 532 -1.49 -17.53 21.46
CA ARG A 532 -0.29 -18.25 20.99
C ARG A 532 -0.14 -18.26 19.47
N SER A 533 -1.26 -18.22 18.72
CA SER A 533 -1.25 -18.28 17.26
C SER A 533 -0.72 -17.02 16.56
N VAL A 534 -0.48 -15.95 17.32
CA VAL A 534 0.07 -14.67 16.88
C VAL A 534 1.35 -14.27 17.63
N ARG A 535 1.79 -15.11 18.59
CA ARG A 535 2.93 -14.84 19.47
C ARG A 535 4.21 -14.54 18.67
N ALA A 536 4.91 -13.48 19.05
CA ALA A 536 6.13 -12.96 18.43
C ALA A 536 6.01 -12.56 16.94
N SER A 537 4.79 -12.47 16.41
CA SER A 537 4.51 -12.03 15.03
C SER A 537 3.76 -10.70 15.02
N ASN A 538 3.78 -10.01 13.87
CA ASN A 538 3.00 -8.80 13.68
C ASN A 538 1.53 -9.09 13.27
N GLN A 539 1.10 -10.35 13.30
CA GLN A 539 -0.26 -10.73 12.94
C GLN A 539 -1.26 -10.37 14.04
N LEU A 540 -2.44 -9.94 13.60
CA LEU A 540 -3.64 -9.77 14.40
C LEU A 540 -4.76 -10.61 13.78
N ARG A 541 -5.48 -11.35 14.61
CA ARG A 541 -6.57 -12.22 14.15
C ARG A 541 -7.89 -11.77 14.74
N ILE A 542 -8.94 -11.80 13.92
CA ILE A 542 -10.31 -11.43 14.30
C ILE A 542 -11.22 -12.62 14.05
N SER A 543 -12.09 -12.92 15.00
CA SER A 543 -13.23 -13.82 14.81
C SER A 543 -14.52 -13.11 15.21
N VAL A 544 -15.58 -13.36 14.45
CA VAL A 544 -16.88 -12.73 14.63
C VAL A 544 -17.88 -13.82 14.99
N GLN A 545 -18.56 -13.65 16.13
CA GLN A 545 -19.49 -14.62 16.70
C GLN A 545 -20.84 -13.95 16.99
N ARG A 546 -21.91 -14.69 16.74
CA ARG A 546 -23.29 -14.24 17.03
C ARG A 546 -24.09 -15.38 17.64
N PRO A 547 -23.93 -15.63 18.95
CA PRO A 547 -24.60 -16.75 19.62
C PRO A 547 -26.11 -16.71 19.44
N GLY A 548 -26.71 -17.84 19.09
CA GLY A 548 -28.15 -17.99 18.90
C GLY A 548 -28.77 -17.08 17.82
N ASN A 549 -27.96 -16.49 16.93
CA ASN A 549 -28.40 -15.45 15.98
C ASN A 549 -29.09 -14.24 16.67
N GLY A 550 -28.77 -13.98 17.95
CA GLY A 550 -29.37 -12.91 18.74
C GLY A 550 -28.92 -11.50 18.32
N ASP A 551 -29.27 -10.49 19.13
CA ASP A 551 -28.88 -9.10 18.92
C ASP A 551 -27.48 -8.78 19.46
N GLN A 552 -26.75 -9.75 20.01
CA GLN A 552 -25.41 -9.56 20.54
C GLN A 552 -24.35 -10.06 19.55
N LEU A 553 -23.53 -9.13 19.04
CA LEU A 553 -22.32 -9.46 18.29
C LEU A 553 -21.13 -9.54 19.26
N ILE A 554 -20.32 -10.60 19.11
CA ILE A 554 -19.11 -10.82 19.88
C ILE A 554 -17.93 -10.85 18.91
N ILE A 555 -16.96 -9.96 19.12
CA ILE A 555 -15.75 -9.85 18.31
C ILE A 555 -14.55 -10.26 19.17
N LEU A 556 -13.83 -11.29 18.73
CA LEU A 556 -12.68 -11.83 19.41
C LEU A 556 -11.43 -11.40 18.63
N VAL A 557 -10.55 -10.62 19.26
CA VAL A 557 -9.35 -10.09 18.63
C VAL A 557 -8.11 -10.50 19.40
N VAL A 558 -7.13 -11.12 18.73
CA VAL A 558 -5.85 -11.48 19.34
C VAL A 558 -4.66 -10.87 18.61
N GLN A 559 -3.62 -10.50 19.36
CA GLN A 559 -2.32 -10.06 18.85
C GLN A 559 -1.19 -10.41 19.84
N ASP A 560 0.07 -10.26 19.41
CA ASP A 560 1.19 -10.11 20.36
C ASP A 560 1.29 -8.65 20.83
N ASN A 561 1.26 -8.43 22.15
CA ASN A 561 1.23 -7.09 22.75
C ASN A 561 2.54 -6.30 22.61
N LEU A 562 3.67 -6.96 22.36
CA LEU A 562 4.97 -6.31 22.16
C LEU A 562 5.31 -6.13 20.68
N VAL A 563 4.70 -6.95 19.79
CA VAL A 563 4.89 -6.83 18.34
C VAL A 563 3.79 -5.97 17.73
N LYS A 564 2.66 -6.52 17.28
CA LYS A 564 1.57 -5.74 16.67
C LYS A 564 0.98 -4.72 17.64
N GLY A 565 1.00 -5.00 18.95
CA GLY A 565 0.56 -4.06 19.97
C GLY A 565 1.56 -2.95 20.32
N ALA A 566 2.79 -2.99 19.80
CA ALA A 566 3.82 -1.98 20.08
C ALA A 566 4.87 -1.89 18.96
N SER A 567 6.00 -2.58 19.10
CA SER A 567 7.21 -2.37 18.29
C SER A 567 7.07 -2.84 16.85
N GLY A 568 6.32 -3.91 16.59
CA GLY A 568 6.01 -4.37 15.24
C GLY A 568 5.16 -3.37 14.46
N GLN A 569 4.14 -2.80 15.11
CA GLN A 569 3.36 -1.72 14.50
C GLN A 569 4.19 -0.45 14.28
N ALA A 570 5.12 -0.14 15.18
CA ALA A 570 6.06 0.97 14.99
C ALA A 570 6.96 0.77 13.76
N VAL A 571 7.46 -0.45 13.53
CA VAL A 571 8.21 -0.79 12.30
C VAL A 571 7.30 -0.76 11.07
N GLN A 572 6.04 -1.19 11.17
CA GLN A 572 5.06 -1.08 10.07
C GLN A 572 4.83 0.39 9.70
N ASN A 573 4.70 1.27 10.70
CA ASN A 573 4.60 2.72 10.53
C ASN A 573 5.85 3.31 9.85
N MET A 574 7.05 2.89 10.28
CA MET A 574 8.31 3.28 9.63
C MET A 574 8.33 2.86 8.15
N ASN A 575 7.94 1.62 7.84
CA ASN A 575 7.90 1.13 6.47
C ASN A 575 7.02 2.02 5.59
N ILE A 576 5.83 2.40 6.06
CA ILE A 576 4.92 3.29 5.34
C ILE A 576 5.55 4.67 5.13
N LEU A 577 6.14 5.23 6.19
CA LEU A 577 6.75 6.56 6.19
C LEU A 577 7.93 6.68 5.20
N PHE A 578 8.66 5.59 4.98
CA PHE A 578 9.75 5.52 3.98
C PHE A 578 9.34 4.87 2.65
N GLY A 579 8.04 4.63 2.43
CA GLY A 579 7.52 4.06 1.18
C GLY A 579 7.94 2.62 0.90
N LEU A 580 8.32 1.87 1.93
CA LEU A 580 8.65 0.45 1.87
C LEU A 580 7.38 -0.41 1.93
N PRO A 581 7.41 -1.67 1.44
CA PRO A 581 6.34 -2.61 1.71
C PRO A 581 6.12 -2.78 3.22
N GLU A 582 4.88 -2.70 3.70
CA GLU A 582 4.53 -2.73 5.13
C GLU A 582 5.10 -3.94 5.88
N GLN A 583 5.22 -5.07 5.19
CA GLN A 583 5.74 -6.33 5.71
C GLN A 583 7.27 -6.43 5.83
N THR A 584 8.03 -5.42 5.41
CA THR A 584 9.49 -5.47 5.42
C THR A 584 10.01 -5.60 6.86
N GLY A 585 10.86 -6.60 7.12
CA GLY A 585 11.33 -6.94 8.47
C GLY A 585 10.26 -7.45 9.45
N LEU A 586 9.06 -7.79 8.98
CA LEU A 586 7.92 -8.17 9.83
C LEU A 586 7.24 -9.49 9.39
N LYS A 587 7.91 -10.29 8.55
CA LYS A 587 7.39 -11.57 8.01
C LYS A 587 7.57 -12.77 8.95
N HIS A 588 7.88 -12.53 10.23
CA HIS A 588 8.05 -13.62 11.18
C HIS A 588 6.74 -14.37 11.36
N VAL A 589 6.77 -15.68 11.12
CA VAL A 589 5.67 -16.58 11.47
C VAL A 589 5.58 -16.62 13.00
N ALA A 590 4.36 -16.71 13.52
CA ALA A 590 4.12 -16.82 14.95
C ALA A 590 4.85 -18.03 15.55
N ILE A 591 5.45 -17.83 16.71
CA ILE A 591 6.15 -18.90 17.44
C ILE A 591 5.11 -19.71 18.20
N LEU A 592 5.07 -21.00 17.93
CA LEU A 592 4.28 -21.98 18.66
C LEU A 592 5.21 -23.06 19.26
N PRO A 593 4.90 -23.59 20.45
CA PRO A 593 3.76 -23.26 21.33
C PRO A 593 3.85 -21.89 22.04
#